data_AF-A0A418Q6E9-F1
#
_entry.id   AF-A0A418Q6E9-F1
#
_cell.length_a   1.000
_cell.length_b   1.000
_cell.length_c   1.000
_cell.angle_alpha   90.00
_cell.angle_beta   90.00
_cell.angle_gamma   90.00
#
_symmetry.space_group_name_H-M   'P 1'
#
loop_
_entity.id
_entity.type
_entity.pdbx_description
1 polymer ?
#
loop_
_entity_poly.entity_id
_entity_poly.type
_entity_poly.pdbx_seq_one_letter_code
_entity_poly.pdbx_strand_id
1 'polypeptide(L)'
;MPMSYKRTALDTPTDATRRKKRINLDGDSVGRVAESIARFLGTGKYLFYQTIIVIAWILLNVGGFWWNWDPYPFILLNLAFSTQAAYAAPLILLAQNRQDDRDRISLEEDRRRAAETKADTEFLARELASVRVAVGETVTRDYLRHELEDLSDLLQRIEDKLDDQRRDEEAQLEEDEAAADKAAADSDSRTNV
;
A
#
# COMPACT_ATOMS: atom_id res chain seq x y z
N MET A 1 47.17 -19.66 -49.89
CA MET A 1 46.25 -18.91 -49.01
C MET A 1 46.07 -19.70 -47.72
N PRO A 2 46.27 -19.08 -46.55
CA PRO A 2 45.12 -18.56 -45.80
C PRO A 2 45.31 -17.11 -45.33
N MET A 3 44.24 -16.32 -45.38
CA MET A 3 44.15 -14.96 -44.85
C MET A 3 43.84 -15.02 -43.34
N SER A 4 44.77 -14.53 -42.53
CA SER A 4 44.57 -14.38 -41.08
C SER A 4 43.67 -13.17 -40.81
N TYR A 5 42.40 -13.44 -40.52
CA TYR A 5 41.47 -12.41 -40.09
C TYR A 5 41.64 -12.17 -38.59
N LYS A 6 42.39 -11.14 -38.22
CA LYS A 6 42.36 -10.63 -36.84
C LYS A 6 41.01 -9.96 -36.62
N ARG A 7 40.12 -10.63 -35.88
CA ARG A 7 38.87 -10.03 -35.39
C ARG A 7 39.23 -8.95 -34.38
N THR A 8 39.07 -7.69 -34.78
CA THR A 8 39.06 -6.55 -33.86
C THR A 8 37.78 -6.64 -33.04
N ALA A 9 37.89 -7.13 -31.81
CA ALA A 9 36.83 -7.05 -30.81
C ALA A 9 36.65 -5.57 -30.46
N LEU A 10 35.68 -4.93 -31.12
CA LEU A 10 35.40 -3.52 -31.02
C LEU A 10 34.02 -3.31 -30.40
N ASP A 11 33.82 -3.84 -29.19
CA ASP A 11 32.64 -3.55 -28.37
C ASP A 11 33.01 -3.71 -26.90
N THR A 12 33.66 -2.68 -26.37
CA THR A 12 33.57 -2.41 -24.94
C THR A 12 33.47 -0.91 -24.84
N PRO A 13 32.30 -0.32 -24.53
CA PRO A 13 32.24 1.09 -24.19
C PRO A 13 33.13 1.25 -22.96
N THR A 14 34.35 1.73 -23.21
CA THR A 14 35.24 2.14 -22.15
C THR A 14 34.59 3.39 -21.60
N ASP A 15 33.91 3.20 -20.48
CA ASP A 15 33.41 4.25 -19.62
C ASP A 15 34.64 5.00 -19.11
N ALA A 16 35.21 5.84 -19.97
CA ALA A 16 36.20 6.84 -19.63
C ALA A 16 35.46 7.98 -18.89
N THR A 17 34.77 7.60 -17.81
CA THR A 17 34.19 8.49 -16.84
C THR A 17 35.36 9.18 -16.17
N ARG A 18 35.71 10.33 -16.74
CA ARG A 18 36.56 11.38 -16.21
C ARG A 18 36.28 11.49 -14.71
N ARG A 19 37.09 10.81 -13.90
CA ARG A 19 37.06 10.83 -12.44
C ARG A 19 37.46 12.23 -12.01
N LYS A 20 36.53 13.18 -12.09
CA LYS A 20 36.66 14.46 -11.40
C LYS A 20 36.85 14.07 -9.95
N LYS A 21 38.06 14.26 -9.42
CA LYS A 21 38.36 14.23 -7.98
C LYS A 21 37.43 15.25 -7.34
N ARG A 22 36.22 14.83 -6.99
CA ARG A 22 35.39 15.56 -6.05
C ARG A 22 36.19 15.49 -4.76
N ILE A 23 36.60 16.66 -4.28
CA ILE A 23 37.10 16.79 -2.92
C ILE A 23 35.91 16.39 -2.07
N ASN A 24 35.86 15.11 -1.68
CA ASN A 24 34.91 14.63 -0.70
C ASN A 24 35.39 15.24 0.63
N LEU A 25 35.09 16.52 0.86
CA LEU A 25 34.87 16.97 2.22
C LEU A 25 33.80 16.01 2.73
N ASP A 26 34.14 15.16 3.69
CA ASP A 26 33.24 14.15 4.24
C ASP A 26 31.92 14.81 4.60
N GLY A 27 30.93 14.66 3.70
CA GLY A 27 29.65 15.37 3.78
C GLY A 27 28.99 15.08 5.12
N ASP A 28 29.23 13.90 5.69
CA ASP A 28 28.73 13.43 6.98
C ASP A 28 29.27 14.15 8.21
N SER A 29 30.46 14.74 8.13
CA SER A 29 30.97 15.58 9.22
C SER A 29 30.26 16.94 9.22
N VAL A 30 30.19 17.60 8.06
CA VAL A 30 29.53 18.90 7.87
C VAL A 30 28.01 18.78 8.10
N GLY A 31 27.40 17.67 7.69
CA GLY A 31 25.96 17.45 7.85
C GLY A 31 25.53 17.31 9.31
N ARG A 32 26.32 16.59 10.13
CA ARG A 32 26.05 16.51 11.58
C ARG A 32 26.19 17.86 12.28
N VAL A 33 27.16 18.67 11.85
CA VAL A 33 27.35 20.05 12.36
C VAL A 33 26.16 20.93 11.95
N ALA A 34 25.76 20.89 10.67
CA ALA A 34 24.61 21.64 10.17
C ALA A 34 23.30 21.27 10.89
N GLU A 35 23.06 19.99 11.14
CA GLU A 35 21.86 19.53 11.84
C GLU A 35 21.86 19.87 13.35
N SER A 36 23.04 19.92 13.97
CA SER A 36 23.19 20.46 15.32
C SER A 36 22.88 21.96 15.36
N ILE A 37 23.43 22.72 14.40
CA ILE A 37 23.22 24.16 14.27
C ILE A 37 21.76 24.49 13.95
N ALA A 38 21.10 23.73 13.08
CA ALA A 38 19.69 23.91 12.75
C ALA A 38 18.79 23.69 13.98
N ARG A 39 19.05 22.65 14.78
CA ARG A 39 18.33 22.42 16.05
C ARG A 39 18.63 23.51 17.08
N PHE A 40 19.85 24.02 17.11
CA PHE A 40 20.27 25.08 18.01
C PHE A 40 19.63 26.44 17.67
N LEU A 41 19.63 26.82 16.39
CA LEU A 41 19.02 28.06 15.87
C LEU A 41 17.48 28.02 15.91
N GLY A 42 16.88 26.84 15.72
CA GLY A 42 15.43 26.64 15.85
C GLY A 42 14.92 26.69 17.29
N THR A 43 15.83 26.64 18.28
CA THR A 43 15.48 26.75 19.70
C THR A 43 15.60 28.21 20.15
N GLY A 44 14.55 28.78 20.75
CA GLY A 44 14.55 30.17 21.24
C GLY A 44 15.65 30.53 22.27
N LYS A 45 16.37 29.52 22.78
CA LYS A 45 17.53 29.66 23.68
C LYS A 45 18.70 30.40 23.01
N TYR A 46 18.93 30.21 21.70
CA TYR A 46 20.01 30.92 21.00
C TYR A 46 19.76 32.44 21.00
N LEU A 47 18.54 32.85 20.64
CA LEU A 47 18.15 34.26 20.64
C LEU A 47 18.29 34.87 22.04
N PHE A 48 17.88 34.14 23.08
CA PHE A 48 18.04 34.59 24.47
C PHE A 48 19.49 34.88 24.84
N TYR A 49 20.42 33.95 24.59
CA TYR A 49 21.85 34.16 24.88
C TYR A 49 22.46 35.26 24.01
N GLN A 50 22.12 35.33 22.72
CA GLN A 50 22.58 36.38 21.80
C GLN A 50 22.17 37.77 22.32
N THR A 51 20.92 37.94 22.77
CA THR A 51 20.43 39.21 23.33
C THR A 51 21.17 39.58 24.62
N ILE A 52 21.42 38.62 25.51
CA ILE A 52 22.19 38.87 26.75
C ILE A 52 23.60 39.36 26.42
N ILE A 53 24.29 38.72 25.47
CA ILE A 53 25.64 39.11 25.06
C ILE A 53 25.65 40.54 24.51
N VAL A 54 24.68 40.89 23.65
CA VAL A 54 24.57 42.25 23.09
C VAL A 54 24.31 43.28 24.18
N ILE A 55 23.38 43.00 25.10
CA ILE A 55 23.09 43.89 26.23
C ILE A 55 24.32 44.05 27.11
N ALA A 56 25.00 42.96 27.46
CA ALA A 56 26.22 42.99 28.26
C ALA A 56 27.34 43.80 27.59
N TRP A 57 27.50 43.66 26.27
CA TRP A 57 28.47 44.43 25.49
C TRP A 57 28.19 45.93 25.55
N ILE A 58 26.93 46.33 25.33
CA ILE A 58 26.50 47.72 25.41
C ILE A 58 26.73 48.26 26.83
N LEU A 59 26.33 47.52 27.86
CA LEU A 59 26.50 47.93 29.26
C LEU A 59 27.98 48.07 29.66
N LEU A 60 28.85 47.16 29.21
CA LEU A 60 30.28 47.21 29.48
C LEU A 60 30.94 48.41 28.80
N ASN A 61 30.55 48.71 27.55
CA ASN A 61 31.10 49.86 26.82
C ASN A 61 30.59 51.21 27.35
N VAL A 62 29.29 51.33 27.61
CA VAL A 62 28.67 52.56 28.14
C VAL A 62 29.05 52.80 29.60
N GLY A 63 29.27 51.74 30.38
CA GLY A 63 29.70 51.80 31.78
C GLY A 63 31.13 52.34 31.98
N GLY A 64 31.86 52.65 30.90
CA GLY A 64 33.12 53.38 30.97
C GLY A 64 34.24 52.63 31.68
N PHE A 65 34.34 51.30 31.46
CA PHE A 65 35.42 50.50 32.05
C PHE A 65 36.76 50.84 31.37
N TRP A 66 37.40 51.89 31.89
CA TRP A 66 38.75 52.43 31.65
C TRP A 66 39.18 52.83 30.23
N TRP A 67 38.53 52.36 29.17
CA TRP A 67 38.87 52.72 27.80
C TRP A 67 37.65 52.39 26.92
N ASN A 68 36.92 53.40 26.43
CA ASN A 68 35.78 53.19 25.53
C ASN A 68 36.26 52.52 24.23
N TRP A 69 36.36 51.19 24.23
CA TRP A 69 36.90 50.40 23.12
C TRP A 69 35.96 50.36 21.92
N ASP A 70 34.66 50.65 22.11
CA ASP A 70 33.67 50.69 21.02
C ASP A 70 32.67 51.86 21.25
N PRO A 71 33.09 53.13 21.07
CA PRO A 71 32.22 54.28 21.24
C PRO A 71 31.01 54.22 20.30
N TYR A 72 29.89 54.84 20.71
CA TYR A 72 28.69 54.97 19.87
C TYR A 72 29.09 55.54 18.48
N PRO A 73 28.83 54.85 17.35
CA PRO A 73 27.75 53.88 17.08
C PRO A 73 28.12 52.37 17.12
N PHE A 74 29.06 51.93 17.97
CA PHE A 74 29.45 50.51 18.15
C PHE A 74 29.94 49.82 16.85
N ILE A 75 31.04 50.31 16.28
CA ILE A 75 31.59 49.82 15.01
C ILE A 75 32.06 48.36 15.11
N LEU A 76 32.61 47.94 16.25
CA LEU A 76 33.11 46.58 16.42
C LEU A 76 31.97 45.58 16.52
N LEU A 77 30.90 45.93 17.24
CA LEU A 77 29.69 45.12 17.30
C LEU A 77 29.05 44.98 15.92
N ASN A 78 28.98 46.06 15.15
CA ASN A 78 28.45 46.05 13.80
C ASN A 78 29.32 45.19 12.86
N LEU A 79 30.65 45.31 12.95
CA LEU A 79 31.58 44.50 12.19
C LEU A 79 31.40 43.00 12.52
N ALA A 80 31.29 42.66 13.81
CA ALA A 80 31.06 41.30 14.25
C ALA A 80 29.75 40.72 13.70
N PHE A 81 28.64 41.47 13.77
CA PHE A 81 27.36 41.05 13.19
C PHE A 81 27.45 40.90 11.67
N SER A 82 28.16 41.81 10.99
CA SER A 82 28.36 41.74 9.54
C SER A 82 29.13 40.48 9.14
N THR A 83 30.22 40.15 9.85
CA THR A 83 30.96 38.91 9.64
C THR A 83 30.14 37.67 10.02
N GLN A 84 29.35 37.74 11.10
CA GLN A 84 28.46 36.65 11.53
C GLN A 84 27.44 36.32 10.43
N ALA A 85 26.79 37.32 9.85
CA ALA A 85 25.86 37.14 8.74
C ALA A 85 26.57 36.58 7.49
N ALA A 86 27.76 37.10 7.17
CA ALA A 86 28.54 36.64 6.02
C ALA A 86 28.94 35.16 6.13
N TYR A 87 29.28 34.67 7.33
CA TYR A 87 29.60 33.25 7.56
C TYR A 87 28.35 32.36 7.70
N ALA A 88 27.23 32.93 8.13
CA ALA A 88 25.97 32.19 8.22
C ALA A 88 25.46 31.75 6.85
N ALA A 89 25.54 32.61 5.83
CA ALA A 89 25.05 32.30 4.47
C ALA A 89 25.61 30.98 3.87
N PRO A 90 26.94 30.74 3.81
CA PRO A 90 27.48 29.49 3.28
C PRO A 90 27.15 28.28 4.17
N LEU A 91 27.05 28.47 5.48
CA LEU A 91 26.69 27.39 6.40
C LEU A 91 25.22 26.97 6.22
N ILE A 92 24.32 27.94 6.06
CA ILE A 92 22.91 27.72 5.75
C ILE A 92 22.78 27.00 4.40
N LEU A 93 23.53 27.42 3.37
CA LEU A 93 23.52 26.78 2.06
C LEU A 93 23.95 25.31 2.13
N LEU A 94 24.97 24.98 2.95
CA LEU A 94 25.38 23.61 3.19
C LEU A 94 24.32 22.80 3.95
N ALA A 95 23.61 23.42 4.88
CA ALA A 95 22.48 22.79 5.58
C ALA A 95 21.32 22.51 4.62
N GLN A 96 21.00 23.47 3.75
CA GLN A 96 19.91 23.38 2.76
C GLN A 96 20.17 22.30 1.72
N ASN A 97 21.36 22.25 1.10
CA ASN A 97 21.69 21.20 0.13
C ASN A 97 21.48 19.78 0.69
N ARG A 98 21.72 19.58 2.00
CA ARG A 98 21.48 18.28 2.64
C ARG A 98 20.02 18.00 2.95
N GLN A 99 19.23 19.03 3.26
CA GLN A 99 17.77 18.88 3.38
C GLN A 99 17.19 18.50 2.02
N ASP A 100 17.59 19.20 0.95
CA ASP A 100 17.16 18.92 -0.43
C ASP A 100 17.53 17.49 -0.87
N ASP A 101 18.73 17.01 -0.53
CA ASP A 101 19.15 15.63 -0.81
C ASP A 101 18.28 14.58 -0.07
N ARG A 102 17.95 14.82 1.21
CA ARG A 102 17.05 13.93 1.98
C ARG A 102 15.63 13.94 1.40
N ASP A 103 15.11 15.13 1.12
CA ASP A 103 13.78 15.32 0.57
C ASP A 103 13.66 14.65 -0.80
N ARG A 104 14.72 14.74 -1.61
CA ARG A 104 14.80 14.02 -2.89
C ARG A 104 14.73 12.50 -2.71
N ILE A 105 15.49 11.93 -1.79
CA ILE A 105 15.45 10.47 -1.52
C ILE A 105 14.05 10.05 -1.06
N SER A 106 13.43 10.81 -0.15
CA SER A 106 12.08 10.55 0.31
C SER A 106 11.07 10.57 -0.84
N LEU A 107 11.16 11.56 -1.74
CA LEU A 107 10.30 11.67 -2.91
C LEU A 107 10.52 10.53 -3.91
N GLU A 108 11.76 10.07 -4.09
CA GLU A 108 12.07 8.92 -4.96
C GLU A 108 11.50 7.62 -4.39
N GLU A 109 11.60 7.40 -3.07
CA GLU A 109 10.98 6.25 -2.40
C GLU A 109 9.45 6.27 -2.50
N ASP A 110 8.82 7.42 -2.25
CA ASP A 110 7.36 7.55 -2.34
C ASP A 110 6.86 7.30 -3.76
N ARG A 111 7.58 7.79 -4.77
CA ARG A 111 7.28 7.47 -6.18
C ARG A 111 7.41 5.97 -6.47
N ARG A 112 8.43 5.31 -5.92
CA ARG A 112 8.61 3.86 -6.10
C ARG A 112 7.46 3.08 -5.46
N ARG A 113 7.10 3.41 -4.22
CA ARG A 113 5.97 2.80 -3.50
C ARG A 113 4.65 3.02 -4.23
N ALA A 114 4.42 4.22 -4.77
CA ALA A 114 3.22 4.51 -5.55
C ALA A 114 3.16 3.69 -6.84
N ALA A 115 4.30 3.49 -7.51
CA ALA A 115 4.38 2.63 -8.69
C ALA A 115 4.13 1.15 -8.36
N GLU A 116 4.72 0.64 -7.27
CA GLU A 116 4.49 -0.72 -6.76
C GLU A 116 3.01 -0.93 -6.41
N THR A 117 2.41 -0.02 -5.63
CA THR A 117 0.98 -0.09 -5.25
C THR A 117 0.06 -0.07 -6.48
N LYS A 118 0.40 0.75 -7.48
CA LYS A 118 -0.35 0.80 -8.73
C LYS A 118 -0.27 -0.53 -9.47
N ALA A 119 0.92 -1.11 -9.60
CA ALA A 119 1.13 -2.40 -10.25
C ALA A 119 0.37 -3.53 -9.54
N ASP A 120 0.41 -3.57 -8.20
CA ASP A 120 -0.32 -4.54 -7.40
C ASP A 120 -1.83 -4.40 -7.60
N THR A 121 -2.34 -3.16 -7.67
CA THR A 121 -3.76 -2.89 -7.91
C THR A 121 -4.17 -3.34 -9.32
N GLU A 122 -3.35 -3.06 -10.33
CA GLU A 122 -3.60 -3.52 -11.71
C GLU A 122 -3.56 -5.05 -11.82
N PHE A 123 -2.64 -5.70 -11.10
CA PHE A 123 -2.56 -7.16 -11.02
C PHE A 123 -3.81 -7.75 -10.37
N LEU A 124 -4.20 -7.25 -9.20
CA LEU A 124 -5.41 -7.69 -8.49
C LEU A 124 -6.67 -7.45 -9.33
N ALA A 125 -6.76 -6.33 -10.04
CA ALA A 125 -7.89 -6.06 -10.93
C ALA A 125 -7.95 -7.07 -12.09
N ARG A 126 -6.80 -7.46 -12.65
CA ARG A 126 -6.72 -8.45 -13.72
C ARG A 126 -7.06 -9.86 -13.23
N GLU A 127 -6.57 -10.25 -12.06
CA GLU A 127 -6.91 -11.52 -11.41
C GLU A 127 -8.40 -11.57 -11.02
N LEU A 128 -8.95 -10.47 -10.49
CA LEU A 128 -10.38 -10.40 -10.21
C LEU A 128 -11.21 -10.52 -11.49
N ALA A 129 -10.77 -9.89 -12.59
CA ALA A 129 -11.44 -10.01 -13.87
C ALA A 129 -11.38 -11.44 -14.44
N SER A 130 -10.22 -12.11 -14.36
CA SER A 130 -10.07 -13.50 -14.82
C SER A 130 -10.93 -14.46 -13.98
N VAL A 131 -10.93 -14.31 -12.65
CA VAL A 131 -11.78 -15.07 -11.73
C VAL A 131 -13.25 -14.82 -12.02
N ARG A 132 -13.66 -13.56 -12.24
CA ARG A 132 -15.04 -13.21 -12.59
C ARG A 132 -15.50 -13.89 -13.88
N VAL A 133 -14.64 -13.96 -14.90
CA VAL A 133 -14.96 -14.66 -16.16
C VAL A 133 -15.08 -16.17 -15.91
N ALA A 134 -14.12 -16.77 -15.21
CA ALA A 134 -14.14 -18.19 -14.87
C ALA A 134 -15.38 -18.59 -14.05
N VAL A 135 -15.81 -17.76 -13.09
CA VAL A 135 -17.04 -18.00 -12.31
C VAL A 135 -18.29 -17.74 -13.17
N GLY A 136 -18.26 -16.70 -14.01
CA GLY A 136 -19.37 -16.33 -14.89
C GLY A 136 -19.71 -17.40 -15.95
N GLU A 137 -18.71 -18.10 -16.49
CA GLU A 137 -18.91 -19.18 -17.46
C GLU A 137 -19.37 -20.50 -16.82
N THR A 138 -19.00 -20.80 -15.57
CA THR A 138 -19.07 -22.19 -15.08
C THR A 138 -20.28 -22.54 -14.21
N VAL A 139 -21.02 -21.59 -13.60
CA VAL A 139 -21.96 -21.99 -12.52
C VAL A 139 -23.41 -21.50 -12.64
N THR A 140 -23.72 -20.36 -13.24
CA THR A 140 -24.95 -19.70 -12.76
C THR A 140 -26.25 -20.01 -13.51
N ARG A 141 -26.21 -20.35 -14.79
CA ARG A 141 -27.45 -20.49 -15.58
C ARG A 141 -27.76 -21.92 -15.96
N ASP A 142 -26.87 -22.56 -16.71
CA ASP A 142 -27.16 -23.89 -17.23
C ASP A 142 -27.06 -24.95 -16.15
N TYR A 143 -26.09 -24.84 -15.24
CA TYR A 143 -25.97 -25.75 -14.09
C TYR A 143 -27.14 -25.59 -13.11
N LEU A 144 -27.49 -24.36 -12.69
CA LEU A 144 -28.66 -24.12 -11.83
C LEU A 144 -29.96 -24.60 -12.50
N ARG A 145 -30.09 -24.41 -13.81
CA ARG A 145 -31.27 -24.87 -14.54
C ARG A 145 -31.35 -26.39 -14.55
N HIS A 146 -30.24 -27.07 -14.82
CA HIS A 146 -30.19 -28.53 -14.85
C HIS A 146 -30.47 -29.13 -13.48
N GLU A 147 -29.89 -28.56 -12.41
CA GLU A 147 -30.14 -29.03 -11.04
C GLU A 147 -31.60 -28.80 -10.61
N LEU A 148 -32.21 -27.67 -11.02
CA LEU A 148 -33.64 -27.43 -10.79
C LEU A 148 -34.54 -28.39 -11.59
N GLU A 149 -34.13 -28.77 -12.79
CA GLU A 149 -34.85 -29.70 -13.66
C GLU A 149 -34.78 -31.13 -13.11
N ASP A 150 -33.59 -31.57 -12.68
CA ASP A 150 -33.40 -32.85 -11.97
C ASP A 150 -34.19 -32.92 -10.66
N LEU A 151 -34.23 -31.82 -9.89
CA LEU A 151 -35.02 -31.75 -8.65
C LEU A 151 -36.53 -31.82 -8.95
N SER A 152 -36.97 -31.18 -10.04
CA SER A 152 -38.37 -31.24 -10.51
C SER A 152 -38.75 -32.65 -10.92
N ASP A 153 -37.91 -33.32 -11.72
CA ASP A 153 -38.13 -34.69 -12.17
C ASP A 153 -38.18 -35.67 -10.99
N LEU A 154 -37.29 -35.50 -10.00
CA LEU A 154 -37.31 -36.30 -8.78
C LEU A 154 -38.62 -36.14 -8.00
N LEU A 155 -39.10 -34.90 -7.84
CA LEU A 155 -40.37 -34.64 -7.16
C LEU A 155 -41.54 -35.27 -7.90
N GLN A 156 -41.58 -35.14 -9.23
CA GLN A 156 -42.66 -35.67 -10.07
C GLN A 156 -42.71 -37.21 -10.00
N ARG A 157 -41.54 -37.86 -9.99
CA ARG A 157 -41.42 -39.32 -9.85
C ARG A 157 -41.84 -39.84 -8.47
N ILE A 158 -41.66 -39.02 -7.43
CA ILE A 158 -42.17 -39.32 -6.08
C ILE A 158 -43.69 -39.20 -6.08
N GLU A 159 -44.24 -38.16 -6.70
CA GLU A 159 -45.69 -37.94 -6.80
C GLU A 159 -46.38 -39.09 -7.56
N ASP A 160 -45.85 -39.50 -8.71
CA ASP A 160 -46.37 -40.64 -9.48
C ASP A 160 -46.37 -41.95 -8.66
N LYS A 161 -45.29 -42.21 -7.90
CA LYS A 161 -45.21 -43.38 -7.03
C LYS A 161 -46.23 -43.36 -5.90
N LEU A 162 -46.48 -42.17 -5.33
CA LEU A 162 -47.49 -41.98 -4.30
C LEU A 162 -48.89 -42.20 -4.88
N ASP A 163 -49.15 -41.69 -6.08
CA ASP A 163 -50.42 -41.88 -6.79
C ASP A 163 -50.68 -43.36 -7.13
N ASP A 164 -49.67 -44.09 -7.60
CA ASP A 164 -49.77 -45.53 -7.85
C ASP A 164 -50.03 -46.32 -6.55
N GLN A 165 -49.33 -45.99 -5.45
CA GLN A 165 -49.60 -46.60 -4.14
C GLN A 165 -51.03 -46.35 -3.67
N ARG A 166 -51.56 -45.14 -3.83
CA ARG A 166 -52.96 -44.85 -3.48
C ARG A 166 -53.93 -45.68 -4.32
N ARG A 167 -53.68 -45.85 -5.61
CA ARG A 167 -54.54 -46.66 -6.49
C ARG A 167 -54.51 -48.14 -6.13
N ASP A 168 -53.34 -48.67 -5.78
CA ASP A 168 -53.20 -50.06 -5.33
C ASP A 168 -53.92 -50.27 -3.98
N GLU A 169 -53.85 -49.30 -3.06
CA GLU A 169 -54.61 -49.30 -1.81
C GLU A 169 -56.13 -49.23 -2.06
N GLU A 170 -56.59 -48.34 -2.95
CA GLU A 170 -58.00 -48.23 -3.34
C GLU A 170 -58.53 -49.52 -3.98
N ALA A 171 -57.76 -50.14 -4.88
CA ALA A 171 -58.14 -51.39 -5.53
C ALA A 171 -58.20 -52.57 -4.54
N GLN A 172 -57.28 -52.63 -3.57
CA GLN A 172 -57.31 -53.64 -2.51
C GLN A 172 -58.54 -53.47 -1.61
N LEU A 173 -58.90 -52.23 -1.27
CA LEU A 173 -60.10 -51.94 -0.48
C LEU A 173 -61.38 -52.37 -1.23
N GLU A 174 -61.47 -52.09 -2.54
CA GLU A 174 -62.59 -52.54 -3.37
C GLU A 174 -62.67 -54.08 -3.48
N GLU A 175 -61.54 -54.77 -3.63
CA GLU A 175 -61.49 -56.24 -3.67
C GLU A 175 -61.88 -56.86 -2.33
N ASP A 176 -61.39 -56.31 -1.21
CA ASP A 176 -61.73 -56.76 0.14
C ASP A 176 -63.21 -56.52 0.46
N GLU A 177 -63.79 -55.39 0.03
CA GLU A 177 -65.22 -55.10 0.19
C GLU A 177 -66.08 -56.05 -0.65
N ALA A 178 -65.70 -56.31 -1.90
CA ALA A 178 -66.39 -57.27 -2.77
C ALA A 178 -66.28 -58.72 -2.26
N ALA A 179 -65.16 -59.09 -1.63
CA ALA A 179 -64.99 -60.40 -1.00
C ALA A 179 -65.84 -60.53 0.27
N ALA A 180 -65.93 -59.47 1.09
CA ALA A 180 -66.79 -59.43 2.26
C ALA A 180 -68.28 -59.54 1.91
N ASP A 181 -68.72 -58.85 0.85
CA ASP A 181 -70.11 -58.88 0.40
C ASP A 181 -70.51 -60.26 -0.17
N LYS A 182 -69.60 -60.92 -0.90
CA LYS A 182 -69.79 -62.32 -1.33
C LYS A 182 -69.83 -63.31 -0.15
N ALA A 183 -69.01 -63.10 0.87
CA ALA A 183 -69.00 -63.94 2.06
C ALA A 183 -70.29 -63.77 2.89
N ALA A 184 -70.84 -62.55 2.96
CA ALA A 184 -72.13 -62.28 3.57
C ALA A 184 -73.28 -62.97 2.81
N ALA A 185 -73.26 -62.96 1.48
CA ALA A 185 -74.25 -63.63 0.64
C ALA A 185 -74.19 -65.18 0.72
N ASP A 186 -73.00 -65.78 0.87
CA ASP A 186 -72.84 -67.24 1.05
C ASP A 186 -73.28 -67.70 2.46
N SER A 187 -73.12 -66.84 3.48
CA SER A 187 -73.60 -67.08 4.84
C SER A 187 -75.13 -67.08 4.94
N ASP A 188 -75.79 -66.16 4.23
CA ASP A 188 -77.26 -66.06 4.21
C ASP A 188 -77.90 -67.26 3.48
N SER A 189 -77.24 -67.81 2.46
CA SER A 189 -77.67 -69.03 1.77
C SER A 189 -77.50 -70.31 2.59
N ARG A 190 -76.52 -70.38 3.51
CA ARG A 190 -76.32 -71.54 4.40
C ARG A 190 -77.25 -71.58 5.61
N THR A 191 -77.94 -70.48 5.92
CA THR A 191 -78.86 -70.40 7.07
C THR A 191 -80.30 -70.80 6.70
N ASN A 192 -80.58 -71.03 5.41
CA ASN A 192 -81.93 -71.29 4.87
C ASN A 192 -82.17 -72.77 4.45
N VAL A 193 -81.51 -73.73 5.11
CA VAL A 193 -81.78 -75.19 5.01
C VAL A 193 -82.10 -75.73 6.40
#